data_AF-A0A3D1M7P4-F1
#
_entry.id   AF-A0A3D1M7P4-F1
#
_cell.length_a   1.000
_cell.length_b   1.000
_cell.length_c   1.000
_cell.angle_alpha   90.00
_cell.angle_beta   90.00
_cell.angle_gamma   90.00
#
_symmetry.space_group_name_H-M   'P 1'
#
loop_
_entity.id
_entity.type
_entity.pdbx_description
1 polymer ?
#
loop_
_entity_poly.entity_id
_entity_poly.type
_entity_poly.pdbx_seq_one_letter_code
_entity_poly.pdbx_strand_id
1 'polypeptide(L)'
;MLSIEALSDLEEEILDRFPDQITEILTRCNRNDELDKLLKMLQMEDLLEPENRIESYRKGKIVVIGETKVNENVLLSIAKDLGLSKDRFEFCLDYEAAQKYDFRKMQYAPSYRLILFGPVPHSGHGKGDSGSIVAEIENHPEMYPRAERLMAGQELKITKSSFRMKLQQMLQEGYI
;
A
#
# COMPACT_ATOMS: atom_id res chain seq x y z
N MET A 1 20.59 33.09 -3.28
CA MET A 1 19.79 32.21 -4.17
C MET A 1 20.50 32.21 -5.50
N LEU A 2 20.78 31.04 -6.08
CA LEU A 2 21.44 30.97 -7.39
C LEU A 2 20.48 31.48 -8.49
N SER A 3 21.05 32.05 -9.55
CA SER A 3 20.29 32.34 -10.77
C SER A 3 19.89 31.03 -11.46
N ILE A 4 18.93 31.12 -12.39
CA ILE A 4 18.52 29.97 -13.21
C ILE A 4 19.71 29.44 -14.02
N GLU A 5 20.51 30.33 -14.59
CA GLU A 5 21.74 29.98 -15.33
C GLU A 5 22.73 29.22 -14.43
N ALA A 6 23.00 29.73 -13.22
CA ALA A 6 23.91 29.07 -12.29
C ALA A 6 23.37 27.73 -11.74
N LEU A 7 22.04 27.55 -11.70
CA LEU A 7 21.43 26.25 -11.38
C LEU A 7 21.58 25.25 -12.53
N SER A 8 21.43 25.72 -13.77
CA SER A 8 21.64 24.90 -14.97
C SER A 8 23.09 24.42 -15.08
N ASP A 9 24.06 25.32 -14.90
CA ASP A 9 25.48 24.98 -14.92
C ASP A 9 25.83 23.97 -13.83
N LEU A 10 25.22 24.12 -12.64
CA LEU A 10 25.42 23.19 -11.54
C LEU A 10 24.79 21.82 -11.82
N GLU A 11 23.61 21.78 -12.43
CA GLU A 11 22.95 20.55 -12.84
C GLU A 11 23.80 19.79 -13.87
N GLU A 12 24.32 20.46 -14.90
CA GLU A 12 25.20 19.85 -15.90
C GLU A 12 26.45 19.23 -15.27
N GLU A 13 27.15 19.97 -14.41
CA GLU A 13 28.34 19.47 -13.71
C GLU A 13 28.05 18.28 -12.78
N ILE A 14 26.87 18.29 -12.12
CA ILE A 14 26.44 17.16 -11.31
C ILE A 14 26.20 15.95 -12.20
N LEU A 15 25.44 16.10 -13.28
CA LEU A 15 25.07 15.01 -14.19
C LEU A 15 26.28 14.42 -14.91
N ASP A 16 27.31 15.21 -15.22
CA ASP A 16 28.55 14.70 -15.84
C ASP A 16 29.36 13.81 -14.88
N ARG A 17 29.35 14.11 -13.57
CA ARG A 17 30.09 13.34 -12.55
C ARG A 17 29.29 12.18 -11.98
N PHE A 18 27.95 12.29 -12.00
CA PHE A 18 27.05 11.37 -11.32
C PHE A 18 27.23 9.90 -11.76
N PRO A 19 27.33 9.56 -13.06
CA PRO A 19 27.45 8.19 -13.53
C PRO A 19 28.62 7.42 -12.89
N ASP A 20 29.74 8.11 -12.66
CA ASP A 20 30.94 7.52 -12.09
C ASP A 20 30.90 7.46 -10.56
N GLN A 21 30.15 8.36 -9.91
CA GLN A 21 30.14 8.50 -8.44
C GLN A 21 28.93 7.84 -7.77
N ILE A 22 27.84 7.61 -8.50
CA ILE A 22 26.56 7.19 -7.90
C ILE A 22 26.68 5.86 -7.16
N THR A 23 27.43 4.89 -7.69
CA THR A 23 27.63 3.58 -7.04
C THR A 23 28.33 3.73 -5.69
N GLU A 24 29.34 4.60 -5.59
CA GLU A 24 30.06 4.85 -4.34
C GLU A 24 29.17 5.56 -3.31
N ILE A 25 28.41 6.57 -3.77
CA ILE A 25 27.46 7.31 -2.93
C ILE A 25 26.41 6.36 -2.34
N LEU A 26 25.75 5.55 -3.19
CA LEU A 26 24.75 4.58 -2.75
C LEU A 26 25.34 3.56 -1.78
N THR A 27 26.53 3.03 -2.07
CA THR A 27 27.21 2.05 -1.20
C THR A 27 27.52 2.64 0.17
N ARG A 28 28.02 3.88 0.23
CA ARG A 28 28.32 4.57 1.49
C ARG A 28 27.05 4.86 2.28
N CYS A 29 26.02 5.40 1.64
CA CYS A 29 24.75 5.69 2.28
C CYS A 29 24.08 4.42 2.81
N ASN A 30 24.13 3.31 2.07
CA ASN A 30 23.62 2.02 2.54
C ASN A 30 24.36 1.51 3.78
N ARG A 31 25.70 1.59 3.79
CA ARG A 31 26.53 1.15 4.93
C ARG A 31 26.31 1.97 6.20
N ASN A 32 25.81 3.19 6.06
CA ASN A 32 25.63 4.14 7.16
C ASN A 32 24.15 4.32 7.55
N ASP A 33 23.22 3.51 7.03
CA ASP A 33 21.78 3.64 7.23
C ASP A 33 21.19 5.00 6.78
N GLU A 34 21.79 5.64 5.78
CA GLU A 34 21.38 6.95 5.23
C GLU A 34 20.70 6.84 3.86
N LEU A 35 20.54 5.64 3.32
CA LEU A 35 20.02 5.41 1.97
C LEU A 35 18.57 5.91 1.78
N ASP A 36 17.69 5.63 2.73
CA ASP A 36 16.29 6.09 2.72
C ASP A 36 16.20 7.63 2.68
N LYS A 37 17.02 8.29 3.51
CA LYS A 37 17.10 9.76 3.56
C LYS A 37 17.54 10.35 2.21
N LEU A 38 18.53 9.74 1.56
CA LEU A 38 19.01 10.17 0.24
C LEU A 38 17.91 10.06 -0.81
N LEU A 39 17.24 8.90 -0.89
CA LEU A 39 16.17 8.67 -1.88
C LEU A 39 14.98 9.60 -1.65
N LYS A 40 14.65 9.89 -0.39
CA LYS A 40 13.64 10.90 -0.03
C LYS A 40 13.98 12.32 -0.46
N MET A 41 15.27 12.70 -0.39
CA MET A 41 15.71 14.00 -0.89
C MET A 41 15.60 14.10 -2.42
N LEU A 42 15.76 12.97 -3.12
CA LEU A 42 15.67 12.88 -4.58
C LEU A 42 14.26 12.61 -5.09
N GLN A 43 13.29 12.36 -4.20
CA GLN A 43 11.92 11.93 -4.53
C GLN A 43 11.90 10.59 -5.32
N MET A 44 12.71 9.63 -4.87
CA MET A 44 12.93 8.32 -5.50
C MET A 44 12.74 7.17 -4.50
N GLU A 45 11.90 7.36 -3.49
CA GLU A 45 11.63 6.35 -2.45
C GLU A 45 11.03 5.06 -3.01
N ASP A 46 10.42 5.11 -4.19
CA ASP A 46 9.85 3.97 -4.90
C ASP A 46 10.91 2.97 -5.42
N LEU A 47 12.17 3.39 -5.52
CA LEU A 47 13.27 2.54 -6.02
C LEU A 47 13.75 1.50 -5.00
N LEU A 48 13.49 1.71 -3.71
CA LEU A 48 13.60 0.63 -2.74
C LEU A 48 12.37 -0.25 -2.94
N GLU A 49 12.50 -1.29 -3.77
CA GLU A 49 11.54 -2.39 -3.67
C GLU A 49 11.54 -2.85 -2.21
N PRO A 50 10.37 -3.13 -1.64
CA PRO A 50 10.30 -3.59 -0.27
C PRO A 50 10.79 -5.04 -0.25
N GLU A 51 12.11 -5.21 -0.18
CA GLU A 51 12.82 -6.47 0.09
C GLU A 51 12.39 -7.08 1.43
N ASN A 52 11.64 -6.30 2.21
CA ASN A 52 10.99 -6.72 3.43
C ASN A 52 9.47 -6.93 3.26
N ARG A 53 8.89 -7.23 2.09
CA ARG A 53 7.48 -7.67 2.05
C ARG A 53 7.35 -9.10 2.53
N ILE A 54 6.35 -9.37 3.37
CA ILE A 54 6.00 -10.75 3.71
C ILE A 54 5.74 -11.57 2.43
N GLU A 55 6.46 -12.68 2.25
CA GLU A 55 6.15 -13.65 1.21
C GLU A 55 4.77 -14.27 1.51
N SER A 56 3.80 -14.02 0.65
CA SER A 56 2.45 -14.56 0.76
C SER A 56 2.10 -15.42 -0.45
N TYR A 57 1.26 -16.42 -0.25
CA TYR A 57 0.81 -17.28 -1.34
C TYR A 57 0.07 -16.45 -2.39
N ARG A 58 0.42 -16.63 -3.67
CA ARG A 58 -0.23 -15.90 -4.79
C ARG A 58 -1.76 -16.05 -4.78
N LYS A 59 -2.26 -17.22 -4.37
CA LYS A 59 -3.69 -17.53 -4.22
C LYS A 59 -4.24 -17.32 -2.80
N GLY A 60 -3.50 -16.63 -1.93
CA GLY A 60 -3.91 -16.30 -0.57
C GLY A 60 -5.18 -15.45 -0.51
N LYS A 61 -5.71 -15.31 0.69
CA LYS A 61 -6.95 -14.60 1.01
C LYS A 61 -6.83 -13.11 0.68
N ILE A 62 -7.94 -12.55 0.22
CA ILE A 62 -8.15 -11.12 -0.02
C ILE A 62 -9.17 -10.66 1.01
N VAL A 63 -8.74 -9.79 1.93
CA VAL A 63 -9.60 -9.28 2.99
C VAL A 63 -10.15 -7.93 2.58
N VAL A 64 -11.45 -7.72 2.78
CA VAL A 64 -12.13 -6.45 2.46
C VAL A 64 -12.74 -5.91 3.74
N ILE A 65 -12.23 -4.78 4.22
CA ILE A 65 -12.58 -4.22 5.52
C ILE A 65 -13.07 -2.79 5.33
N GLY A 66 -14.24 -2.48 5.89
CA GLY A 66 -14.79 -1.14 5.91
C GLY A 66 -16.27 -1.10 5.57
N GLU A 67 -16.95 -0.09 6.08
CA GLU A 67 -18.39 0.08 5.92
C GLU A 67 -18.76 0.26 4.45
N THR A 68 -19.81 -0.45 4.02
CA THR A 68 -20.38 -0.24 2.69
C THR A 68 -21.86 -0.56 2.63
N LYS A 69 -22.56 0.14 1.72
CA LYS A 69 -23.93 -0.19 1.31
C LYS A 69 -23.97 -1.28 0.23
N VAL A 70 -22.83 -1.69 -0.32
CA VAL A 70 -22.76 -2.72 -1.34
C VAL A 70 -22.87 -4.09 -0.69
N ASN A 71 -23.87 -4.87 -1.11
CA ASN A 71 -24.06 -6.22 -0.59
C ASN A 71 -22.85 -7.12 -0.92
N GLU A 72 -22.44 -7.95 0.04
CA GLU A 72 -21.32 -8.90 -0.10
C GLU A 72 -21.44 -9.78 -1.35
N ASN A 73 -22.63 -10.30 -1.66
CA ASN A 73 -22.85 -11.14 -2.85
C ASN A 73 -22.58 -10.39 -4.16
N VAL A 74 -22.76 -9.06 -4.16
CA VAL A 74 -22.43 -8.23 -5.33
C VAL A 74 -20.92 -8.10 -5.47
N LEU A 75 -20.18 -7.91 -4.38
CA LEU A 75 -18.71 -7.88 -4.41
C LEU A 75 -18.15 -9.24 -4.85
N LEU A 76 -18.71 -10.34 -4.34
CA LEU A 76 -18.36 -11.70 -4.78
C LEU A 76 -18.65 -11.94 -6.26
N SER A 77 -19.78 -11.43 -6.77
CA SER A 77 -20.10 -11.52 -8.19
C SER A 77 -19.08 -10.77 -9.05
N ILE A 78 -18.68 -9.56 -8.63
CA ILE A 78 -17.63 -8.80 -9.31
C ILE A 78 -16.30 -9.55 -9.31
N ALA A 79 -15.90 -10.14 -8.18
CA ALA A 79 -14.68 -10.93 -8.09
C ALA A 79 -14.73 -12.16 -9.01
N LYS A 80 -15.87 -12.85 -9.07
CA LYS A 80 -16.10 -13.98 -9.97
C LYS A 80 -15.99 -13.58 -11.44
N ASP A 81 -16.54 -12.42 -11.82
CA ASP A 81 -16.44 -11.88 -13.19
C ASP A 81 -14.97 -11.62 -13.59
N LEU A 82 -14.09 -11.37 -12.62
CA LEU A 82 -12.65 -11.20 -12.81
C LEU A 82 -11.85 -12.51 -12.70
N GLY A 83 -12.52 -13.66 -12.57
CA GLY A 83 -11.88 -14.98 -12.48
C GLY A 83 -11.34 -15.33 -11.10
N LEU A 84 -11.68 -14.57 -10.06
CA LEU A 84 -11.25 -14.83 -8.69
C LEU A 84 -12.26 -15.72 -7.96
N SER A 85 -11.77 -16.77 -7.28
CA SER A 85 -12.65 -17.63 -6.47
C SER A 85 -13.21 -16.87 -5.28
N LYS A 86 -14.51 -17.04 -5.02
CA LYS A 86 -15.19 -16.51 -3.83
C LYS A 86 -14.51 -16.95 -2.52
N ASP A 87 -13.93 -18.15 -2.50
CA ASP A 87 -13.30 -18.72 -1.31
C ASP A 87 -11.99 -18.00 -0.95
N ARG A 88 -11.48 -17.13 -1.83
CA ARG A 88 -10.35 -16.25 -1.49
C ARG A 88 -10.78 -15.05 -0.65
N PHE A 89 -12.06 -14.71 -0.59
CA PHE A 89 -12.48 -13.46 0.05
C PHE A 89 -12.85 -13.65 1.52
N GLU A 90 -12.49 -12.67 2.32
CA GLU A 90 -12.96 -12.50 3.69
C GLU A 90 -13.50 -11.06 3.82
N PHE A 91 -14.76 -10.93 4.23
CA PHE A 91 -15.47 -9.66 4.27
C PHE A 91 -15.74 -9.21 5.71
N CYS A 92 -15.38 -7.98 6.02
CA CYS A 92 -15.74 -7.27 7.24
C CYS A 92 -16.35 -5.91 6.84
N LEU A 93 -17.62 -5.96 6.45
CA LEU A 93 -18.33 -4.83 5.81
C LEU A 93 -19.24 -4.05 6.76
N ASP A 94 -19.35 -4.52 8.00
CA ASP A 94 -20.13 -3.89 9.06
C ASP A 94 -19.26 -2.91 9.86
N TYR A 95 -19.83 -1.77 10.23
CA TYR A 95 -19.16 -0.69 10.96
C TYR A 95 -18.62 -1.17 12.32
N GLU A 96 -19.45 -1.85 13.12
CA GLU A 96 -19.04 -2.32 14.45
C GLU A 96 -18.09 -3.52 14.37
N ALA A 97 -18.29 -4.40 13.40
CA ALA A 97 -17.40 -5.52 13.16
C ALA A 97 -16.00 -5.06 12.75
N ALA A 98 -15.90 -4.04 11.89
CA ALA A 98 -14.61 -3.50 11.44
C ALA A 98 -13.80 -2.87 12.58
N GLN A 99 -14.46 -2.27 13.59
CA GLN A 99 -13.78 -1.75 14.79
C GLN A 99 -13.14 -2.85 15.64
N LYS A 100 -13.75 -4.04 15.66
CA LYS A 100 -13.34 -5.16 16.51
C LYS A 100 -12.56 -6.22 15.73
N TYR A 101 -12.25 -5.96 14.46
CA TYR A 101 -11.56 -6.90 13.61
C TYR A 101 -10.15 -7.15 14.14
N ASP A 102 -9.79 -8.42 14.35
CA ASP A 102 -8.44 -8.78 14.77
C ASP A 102 -7.49 -8.76 13.57
N PHE A 103 -6.83 -7.62 13.35
CA PHE A 103 -5.87 -7.43 12.27
C PHE A 103 -4.58 -8.25 12.47
N ARG A 104 -4.23 -8.61 13.71
CA ARG A 104 -2.99 -9.32 14.04
C ARG A 104 -2.98 -10.74 13.49
N LYS A 105 -4.14 -11.32 13.18
CA LYS A 105 -4.20 -12.63 12.50
C LYS A 105 -3.59 -12.63 11.10
N MET A 106 -3.42 -11.45 10.50
CA MET A 106 -2.77 -11.27 9.20
C MET A 106 -1.26 -11.01 9.33
N GLN A 107 -0.78 -10.80 10.55
CA GLN A 107 0.63 -10.59 10.86
C GLN A 107 1.39 -11.90 10.63
N TYR A 108 2.46 -11.87 9.83
CA TYR A 108 3.28 -13.04 9.48
C TYR A 108 2.49 -14.22 8.90
N ALA A 109 1.32 -13.95 8.32
CA ALA A 109 0.39 -14.97 7.85
C ALA A 109 0.39 -15.05 6.31
N PRO A 110 1.20 -15.94 5.69
CA PRO A 110 1.33 -16.03 4.23
C PRO A 110 0.04 -16.49 3.53
N SER A 111 -0.94 -16.99 4.29
CA SER A 111 -2.28 -17.30 3.80
C SER A 111 -3.08 -16.06 3.38
N TYR A 112 -2.69 -14.85 3.81
CA TYR A 112 -3.29 -13.59 3.40
C TYR A 112 -2.41 -12.89 2.37
N ARG A 113 -3.02 -12.41 1.28
CA ARG A 113 -2.30 -11.82 0.14
C ARG A 113 -2.53 -10.32 -0.02
N LEU A 114 -3.73 -9.86 0.26
CA LEU A 114 -4.15 -8.48 0.00
C LEU A 114 -5.20 -8.05 1.02
N ILE A 115 -5.09 -6.80 1.49
CA ILE A 115 -6.11 -6.13 2.30
C ILE A 115 -6.64 -4.95 1.50
N LEU A 116 -7.96 -4.84 1.39
CA LEU A 116 -8.67 -3.74 0.74
C LEU A 116 -9.44 -2.95 1.79
N PHE A 117 -9.04 -1.69 1.98
CA PHE A 117 -9.62 -0.79 2.97
C PHE A 117 -10.69 0.12 2.36
N GLY A 118 -11.90 0.06 2.90
CA GLY A 118 -12.92 1.09 2.79
C GLY A 118 -12.90 2.06 3.97
N PRO A 119 -13.99 2.83 4.17
CA PRO A 119 -14.14 3.65 5.36
C PRO A 119 -14.20 2.76 6.60
N VAL A 120 -13.26 2.94 7.53
CA VAL A 120 -13.23 2.26 8.83
C VAL A 120 -13.55 3.31 9.91
N PRO A 121 -14.36 2.97 10.93
CA PRO A 121 -14.74 3.93 11.95
C PRO A 121 -13.56 4.52 12.71
N HIS A 122 -13.54 5.85 12.79
CA HIS A 122 -12.75 6.59 13.76
C HIS A 122 -13.60 6.75 15.03
N SER A 123 -13.31 6.10 16.15
CA SER A 123 -14.00 6.45 17.40
C SER A 123 -13.51 7.83 17.87
N GLY A 124 -14.27 8.88 17.59
CA GLY A 124 -14.04 10.20 18.20
C GLY A 124 -14.69 10.26 19.58
N HIS A 125 -13.86 10.29 20.64
CA HIS A 125 -14.03 11.08 21.88
C HIS A 125 -12.67 11.13 22.59
N GLY A 126 -11.94 12.24 22.42
CA GLY A 126 -10.68 12.52 23.09
C GLY A 126 -9.43 11.97 22.39
N LYS A 127 -8.73 12.85 21.65
CA LYS A 127 -7.34 12.74 21.16
C LYS A 127 -6.74 11.32 20.96
N GLY A 128 -6.55 10.94 19.70
CA GLY A 128 -5.53 9.96 19.29
C GLY A 128 -6.01 8.88 18.31
N ASP A 129 -5.24 8.67 17.25
CA ASP A 129 -5.07 7.37 16.57
C ASP A 129 -6.15 6.85 15.61
N SER A 130 -6.92 7.73 14.98
CA SER A 130 -7.62 7.40 13.72
C SER A 130 -6.69 7.08 12.54
N GLY A 131 -5.36 7.13 12.75
CA GLY A 131 -4.34 6.63 11.85
C GLY A 131 -3.64 5.34 12.29
N SER A 132 -3.94 4.71 13.44
CA SER A 132 -3.04 3.69 14.00
C SER A 132 -3.00 2.38 13.21
N ILE A 133 -4.12 1.69 12.99
CA ILE A 133 -4.06 0.32 12.43
C ILE A 133 -3.84 0.27 10.92
N VAL A 134 -4.49 1.16 10.16
CA VAL A 134 -4.29 1.23 8.70
C VAL A 134 -2.87 1.71 8.41
N ALA A 135 -2.38 2.74 9.12
CA ALA A 135 -1.01 3.17 8.94
C ALA A 135 0.01 2.16 9.50
N GLU A 136 -0.29 1.43 10.58
CA GLU A 136 0.56 0.33 11.05
C GLU A 136 0.72 -0.72 9.95
N ILE A 137 -0.38 -1.16 9.34
CA ILE A 137 -0.33 -2.15 8.24
C ILE A 137 0.41 -1.59 7.02
N GLU A 138 0.17 -0.33 6.66
CA GLU A 138 0.84 0.32 5.52
C GLU A 138 2.34 0.55 5.78
N ASN A 139 2.73 0.82 7.03
CA ASN A 139 4.12 1.09 7.44
C ASN A 139 4.92 -0.16 7.81
N HIS A 140 4.26 -1.33 7.96
CA HIS A 140 4.90 -2.60 8.30
C HIS A 140 4.67 -3.70 7.23
N PRO A 141 5.15 -3.48 5.98
CA PRO A 141 5.01 -4.45 4.89
C PRO A 141 5.70 -5.81 5.17
N GLU A 142 6.62 -5.86 6.13
CA GLU A 142 7.29 -7.07 6.62
C GLU A 142 6.43 -7.94 7.50
N MET A 143 5.41 -7.34 8.10
CA MET A 143 4.51 -8.02 9.00
C MET A 143 3.19 -8.36 8.31
N TYR A 144 2.70 -7.47 7.44
CA TYR A 144 1.35 -7.58 6.89
C TYR A 144 1.34 -7.72 5.37
N PRO A 145 0.34 -8.40 4.80
CA PRO A 145 0.14 -8.41 3.35
C PRO A 145 -0.12 -6.99 2.84
N ARG A 146 0.14 -6.77 1.55
CA ARG A 146 -0.12 -5.49 0.87
C ARG A 146 -1.52 -4.96 1.22
N ALA A 147 -1.57 -3.70 1.63
CA ALA A 147 -2.80 -2.97 1.87
C ALA A 147 -3.06 -1.96 0.76
N GLU A 148 -4.32 -1.82 0.35
CA GLU A 148 -4.76 -0.88 -0.66
C GLU A 148 -6.06 -0.21 -0.23
N ARG A 149 -6.14 1.11 -0.40
CA ARG A 149 -7.35 1.87 -0.11
C ARG A 149 -8.30 1.89 -1.32
N LEU A 150 -9.59 1.66 -1.08
CA LEU A 150 -10.65 1.72 -2.07
C LEU A 150 -11.22 3.14 -2.13
N MET A 151 -10.94 3.83 -3.23
CA MET A 151 -11.33 5.23 -3.44
C MET A 151 -12.46 5.35 -4.46
N ALA A 152 -13.45 6.20 -4.16
CA ALA A 152 -14.44 6.69 -5.12
C ALA A 152 -14.19 8.18 -5.34
N GLY A 153 -13.41 8.50 -6.38
CA GLY A 153 -12.84 9.85 -6.51
C GLY A 153 -11.83 10.10 -5.39
N GLN A 154 -12.06 11.14 -4.58
CA GLN A 154 -11.22 11.48 -3.43
C GLN A 154 -11.77 10.91 -2.10
N GLU A 155 -12.92 10.24 -2.11
CA GLU A 155 -13.56 9.70 -0.91
C GLU A 155 -13.15 8.23 -0.71
N LEU A 156 -12.69 7.87 0.49
CA LEU A 156 -12.46 6.49 0.89
C LEU A 156 -13.82 5.77 0.97
N LYS A 157 -14.09 4.87 0.02
CA LYS A 157 -15.42 4.26 -0.17
C LYS A 157 -15.35 2.94 -0.94
N ILE A 158 -16.02 1.93 -0.41
CA ILE A 158 -16.24 0.67 -1.13
C ILE A 158 -17.47 0.84 -2.03
N THR A 159 -17.24 0.95 -3.33
CA THR A 159 -18.25 0.94 -4.38
C THR A 159 -18.00 -0.26 -5.30
N LYS A 160 -18.99 -0.63 -6.12
CA LYS A 160 -18.80 -1.66 -7.15
C LYS A 160 -17.61 -1.33 -8.06
N SER A 161 -17.48 -0.05 -8.44
CA SER A 161 -16.44 0.43 -9.33
C SER A 161 -15.08 0.47 -8.66
N SER A 162 -14.96 1.03 -7.44
CA SER A 162 -13.67 1.10 -6.73
C SER A 162 -13.10 -0.28 -6.44
N PHE A 163 -13.96 -1.22 -6.00
CA PHE A 163 -13.58 -2.60 -5.79
C PHE A 163 -13.12 -3.30 -7.09
N ARG A 164 -13.90 -3.17 -8.17
CA ARG A 164 -13.54 -3.75 -9.48
C ARG A 164 -12.22 -3.21 -10.01
N MET A 165 -12.05 -1.88 -10.01
CA MET A 165 -10.84 -1.25 -10.53
C MET A 165 -9.59 -1.70 -9.76
N LYS A 166 -9.67 -1.75 -8.42
CA LYS A 166 -8.51 -2.16 -7.61
C LYS A 166 -8.15 -3.63 -7.85
N LEU A 167 -9.13 -4.54 -7.95
CA LEU A 167 -8.84 -5.94 -8.30
C LEU A 167 -8.23 -6.07 -9.70
N GLN A 168 -8.72 -5.32 -10.68
CA GLN A 168 -8.15 -5.31 -12.03
C GLN A 168 -6.71 -4.80 -12.04
N GLN A 169 -6.42 -3.74 -11.27
CA GLN A 169 -5.06 -3.23 -11.10
C GLN A 169 -4.13 -4.33 -10.53
N MET A 170 -4.54 -5.00 -9.46
CA MET A 170 -3.73 -6.06 -8.84
C MET A 170 -3.52 -7.27 -9.76
N LEU A 171 -4.50 -7.59 -10.63
CA LEU A 171 -4.36 -8.62 -11.66
C LEU A 171 -3.39 -8.20 -12.77
N GLN A 172 -3.44 -6.93 -13.21
CA GLN A 172 -2.55 -6.38 -14.23
C GLN A 172 -1.10 -6.34 -13.76
N GLU A 173 -0.88 -6.02 -12.48
CA GLU A 173 0.43 -6.11 -11.81
C GLU A 173 0.89 -7.57 -11.61
N GLY A 174 0.04 -8.56 -11.89
CA GLY A 174 0.32 -9.98 -11.65
C GLY A 174 0.37 -10.35 -10.16
N TYR A 175 -0.05 -9.44 -9.27
CA TYR A 175 0.04 -9.59 -7.82
C TYR A 175 -0.95 -10.61 -7.24
N ILE A 176 -2.19 -10.67 -7.77
CA ILE A 176 -3.24 -11.64 -7.36
C ILE A 176 -3.69 -12.59 -8.46
#